data_AF-A0A9P0L381-F1
#
_entry.id   AF-A0A9P0L381-F1
#
_cell.length_a   1.000
_cell.length_b   1.000
_cell.length_c   1.000
_cell.angle_alpha   90.00
_cell.angle_beta   90.00
_cell.angle_gamma   90.00
#
_symmetry.space_group_name_H-M   'P 1'
#
loop_
_entity.id
_entity.type
_entity.pdbx_description
1 polymer ?
#
loop_
_entity_poly.entity_id
_entity_poly.type
_entity_poly.pdbx_seq_one_letter_code
_entity_poly.pdbx_strand_id
1 'polypeptide(L)'
;MESKTISMFMIKDRIIQMFRLMDELFWQPQESELCMKEYLYVRKRIKVIALTYILSLGSSYMGFILVPLLTEGENLVVEFYRPKHIPYIALYLFQCYIGLSHLIGGSFCFDIILYSTMMHTAAQLRILNKVIQGAFDIKIQTEEDLKKFKLLMRRCIEHHDFLLKYIKTIDERYASALGTFFITMFMCNVVDSYRFTTSTYLLATFRSFSYVVSSITLIFFMCYFIPAQSLQDEAREISKSIYFSKWYKYSPLAKPVIIIIGRTARLSKIVPCGIWELNLETGLMVVRGIVSYAMFLRTADSLSNGQND
;
A
#
# COMPACT_ATOMS: atom_id res chain seq x y z
N MET A 1 13.19 7.94 -2.04
CA MET A 1 13.46 7.26 -0.76
C MET A 1 13.54 8.24 0.39
N GLU A 2 14.35 9.30 0.31
CA GLU A 2 14.48 10.35 1.35
C GLU A 2 13.15 11.03 1.71
N SER A 3 12.27 11.24 0.72
CA SER A 3 10.92 11.77 0.95
C SER A 3 10.11 10.95 1.96
N LYS A 4 10.26 9.61 2.00
CA LYS A 4 9.51 8.76 2.95
C LYS A 4 10.02 8.93 4.38
N THR A 5 11.34 9.00 4.58
CA THR A 5 11.94 9.18 5.92
C THR A 5 11.57 10.55 6.51
N ILE A 6 11.64 11.60 5.68
CA ILE A 6 11.23 12.96 6.08
C ILE A 6 9.72 12.99 6.37
N SER A 7 8.91 12.34 5.53
CA SER A 7 7.47 12.24 5.75
C SER A 7 7.14 11.48 7.03
N MET A 8 7.82 10.37 7.33
CA MET A 8 7.64 9.64 8.58
C MET A 8 7.94 10.49 9.81
N PHE A 9 9.01 11.29 9.74
CA PHE A 9 9.34 12.20 10.83
C PHE A 9 8.27 13.29 11.02
N MET A 10 7.81 13.89 9.92
CA MET A 10 6.79 14.95 9.92
C MET A 10 5.40 14.47 10.35
N ILE A 11 5.06 13.20 10.06
CA ILE A 11 3.72 12.64 10.27
C ILE A 11 3.69 11.75 11.53
N LYS A 12 4.82 11.57 12.23
CA LYS A 12 4.97 10.67 13.39
C LYS A 12 3.83 10.78 14.40
N ASP A 13 3.55 11.98 14.91
CA ASP A 13 2.53 12.16 15.95
C ASP A 13 1.13 11.84 15.43
N ARG A 14 0.87 12.10 14.14
CA ARG A 14 -0.39 11.78 13.48
C ARG A 14 -0.54 10.27 13.30
N ILE A 15 0.53 9.55 12.96
CA ILE A 15 0.53 8.08 12.86
C ILE A 15 0.28 7.45 14.23
N ILE A 16 0.91 7.97 15.29
CA ILE A 16 0.68 7.48 16.66
C ILE A 16 -0.78 7.68 17.06
N GLN A 17 -1.37 8.85 16.75
CA GLN A 17 -2.80 9.09 16.99
C GLN A 17 -3.69 8.10 16.22
N MET A 18 -3.35 7.77 14.96
CA MET A 18 -4.08 6.78 14.19
C MET A 18 -4.03 5.39 14.84
N PHE A 19 -2.86 4.96 15.34
CA PHE A 19 -2.76 3.69 16.04
C PHE A 19 -3.53 3.66 17.37
N ARG A 20 -3.56 4.77 18.11
CA ARG A 20 -4.41 4.87 19.30
C ARG A 20 -5.90 4.73 18.95
N LEU A 21 -6.34 5.37 17.86
CA LEU A 21 -7.72 5.21 17.38
C LEU A 21 -8.01 3.77 16.96
N MET A 22 -7.04 3.07 16.37
CA MET A 22 -7.19 1.64 16.08
C MET A 22 -7.37 0.83 17.36
N ASP A 23 -6.51 1.04 18.36
CA ASP A 23 -6.56 0.28 19.60
C ASP A 23 -7.84 0.55 20.41
N GLU A 24 -8.35 1.77 20.40
CA GLU A 24 -9.54 2.15 21.18
C GLU A 24 -10.87 1.79 20.50
N LEU A 25 -10.97 1.96 19.17
CA LEU A 25 -12.25 1.92 18.47
C LEU A 25 -12.43 0.68 17.57
N PHE A 26 -11.36 -0.05 17.25
CA PHE A 26 -11.51 -1.27 16.45
C PHE A 26 -12.13 -2.37 17.30
N TRP A 27 -12.96 -3.20 16.66
CA TRP A 27 -13.49 -4.38 17.34
C TRP A 27 -12.34 -5.32 17.66
N GLN A 28 -12.27 -5.73 18.92
CA GLN A 28 -11.12 -6.44 19.45
C GLN A 28 -11.20 -7.95 19.15
N PRO A 29 -10.06 -8.64 19.02
CA PRO A 29 -10.02 -10.09 18.76
C PRO A 29 -10.79 -10.93 19.79
N GLN A 30 -10.88 -10.46 21.03
CA GLN A 30 -11.53 -11.14 22.15
C GLN A 30 -13.06 -11.08 22.08
N GLU A 31 -13.63 -10.21 21.25
CA GLU A 31 -15.08 -10.01 21.20
C GLU A 31 -15.82 -11.15 20.49
N SER A 32 -15.19 -11.78 19.51
CA SER A 32 -15.80 -12.89 18.77
C SER A 32 -14.76 -13.76 18.05
N GLU A 33 -15.11 -15.03 17.83
CA GLU A 33 -14.31 -15.94 17.00
C GLU A 33 -14.08 -15.39 15.59
N LEU A 34 -15.10 -14.69 15.05
CA LEU A 34 -15.00 -14.03 13.76
C LEU A 34 -13.90 -12.95 13.75
N CYS A 35 -13.86 -12.08 14.77
CA CYS A 35 -12.81 -11.08 14.92
C CYS A 35 -11.45 -11.76 14.95
N MET A 36 -11.26 -12.73 15.85
CA MET A 36 -10.00 -13.47 16.00
C MET A 36 -9.51 -14.05 14.66
N LYS A 37 -10.40 -14.69 13.90
CA LYS A 37 -10.06 -15.29 12.60
C LYS A 37 -9.55 -14.26 11.59
N GLU A 38 -10.20 -13.10 11.48
CA GLU A 38 -9.79 -12.04 10.56
C GLU A 38 -8.45 -11.40 10.99
N TYR A 39 -8.23 -11.17 12.28
CA TYR A 39 -6.94 -10.68 12.78
C TYR A 39 -5.79 -11.65 12.52
N LEU A 40 -6.00 -12.96 12.72
CA LEU A 40 -5.00 -13.98 12.42
C LEU A 40 -4.68 -14.04 10.92
N TYR A 41 -5.71 -13.92 10.06
CA TYR A 41 -5.53 -13.82 8.62
C TYR A 41 -4.68 -12.61 8.22
N VAL A 42 -5.01 -11.43 8.72
CA VAL A 42 -4.25 -10.19 8.46
C VAL A 42 -2.81 -10.32 8.95
N ARG A 43 -2.61 -10.83 10.18
CA ARG A 43 -1.27 -11.04 10.74
C ARG A 43 -0.42 -11.98 9.89
N LYS A 44 -0.99 -13.09 9.41
CA LYS A 44 -0.29 -14.02 8.52
C LYS A 44 0.10 -13.34 7.21
N ARG A 45 -0.81 -12.55 6.61
CA ARG A 45 -0.52 -11.81 5.38
C ARG A 45 0.56 -10.75 5.54
N ILE A 46 0.51 -9.95 6.61
CA ILE A 46 1.54 -8.95 6.92
C ILE A 46 2.91 -9.63 7.03
N LYS A 47 3.01 -10.77 7.74
CA LYS A 47 4.28 -11.51 7.86
C LYS A 47 4.81 -12.00 6.52
N VAL A 48 3.94 -12.59 5.68
CA VAL A 48 4.34 -13.08 4.34
C VAL A 48 4.82 -11.92 3.48
N ILE A 49 4.05 -10.84 3.40
CA ILE A 49 4.41 -9.66 2.61
C ILE A 49 5.70 -9.02 3.12
N ALA A 50 5.86 -8.86 4.44
CA ALA A 50 7.09 -8.32 5.03
C ALA A 50 8.31 -9.18 4.68
N LEU A 51 8.19 -10.51 4.78
CA LEU A 51 9.27 -11.43 4.43
C LEU A 51 9.62 -11.35 2.93
N THR A 52 8.62 -11.43 2.06
CA THR A 52 8.83 -11.33 0.60
C THR A 52 9.43 -9.98 0.22
N TYR A 53 8.99 -8.91 0.86
CA TYR A 53 9.51 -7.56 0.65
C TYR A 53 10.99 -7.47 1.04
N ILE A 54 11.37 -7.94 2.24
CA ILE A 54 12.78 -7.99 2.68
C ILE A 54 13.64 -8.81 1.73
N LEU A 55 13.18 -10.00 1.33
CA LEU A 55 13.93 -10.86 0.41
C LEU A 55 14.16 -10.19 -0.95
N SER A 56 13.15 -9.51 -1.48
CA SER A 56 13.25 -8.84 -2.77
C SER A 56 14.10 -7.57 -2.77
N LEU A 57 14.00 -6.76 -1.71
CA LEU A 57 14.86 -5.59 -1.56
C LEU A 57 16.30 -6.02 -1.31
N GLY A 58 16.50 -7.06 -0.51
CA GLY A 58 17.80 -7.66 -0.30
C GLY A 58 18.41 -8.13 -1.61
N SER A 59 17.66 -8.86 -2.45
CA SER A 59 18.18 -9.34 -3.74
C SER A 59 18.51 -8.20 -4.71
N SER A 60 17.63 -7.20 -4.83
CA SER A 60 17.91 -6.01 -5.65
C SER A 60 19.15 -5.27 -5.13
N TYR A 61 19.24 -5.05 -3.82
CA TYR A 61 20.34 -4.32 -3.20
C TYR A 61 21.69 -5.05 -3.34
N MET A 62 21.70 -6.37 -3.23
CA MET A 62 22.88 -7.18 -3.51
C MET A 62 23.38 -6.98 -4.95
N GLY A 63 22.49 -6.83 -5.93
CA GLY A 63 22.86 -6.47 -7.29
C GLY A 63 23.59 -5.13 -7.39
N PHE A 64 23.17 -4.11 -6.62
CA PHE A 64 23.82 -2.80 -6.58
C PHE A 64 25.20 -2.83 -5.90
N ILE A 65 25.41 -3.74 -4.94
CA ILE A 65 26.70 -3.93 -4.26
C ILE A 65 27.68 -4.73 -5.13
N LEU A 66 27.20 -5.83 -5.75
CA LEU A 66 28.05 -6.77 -6.47
C LEU A 66 28.51 -6.25 -7.82
N VAL A 67 27.69 -5.47 -8.54
CA VAL A 67 28.06 -4.96 -9.88
C VAL A 67 29.35 -4.12 -9.85
N PRO A 68 29.51 -3.11 -8.98
CA PRO A 68 30.74 -2.32 -8.92
C PRO A 68 31.96 -3.11 -8.41
N LEU A 69 31.77 -4.14 -7.59
CA LEU A 69 32.85 -5.02 -7.12
C LEU A 69 33.40 -5.93 -8.20
N LEU A 70 32.57 -6.33 -9.15
CA LEU A 70 32.91 -7.27 -10.23
C LEU A 70 33.32 -6.58 -11.53
N THR A 71 33.09 -5.26 -11.64
CA THR A 71 33.47 -4.47 -12.82
C THR A 71 34.86 -3.90 -12.61
N GLU A 72 35.75 -4.02 -13.60
CA GLU A 72 37.10 -3.46 -13.52
C GLU A 72 37.07 -1.94 -13.30
N GLY A 73 37.78 -1.46 -12.28
CA GLY A 73 37.86 -0.03 -11.90
C GLY A 73 37.36 0.27 -10.48
N GLU A 74 37.66 1.48 -9.99
CA GLU A 74 37.16 1.98 -8.68
C GLU A 74 35.73 2.53 -8.82
N ASN A 75 34.78 1.66 -9.19
CA ASN A 75 33.39 2.05 -9.41
C ASN A 75 32.64 2.10 -8.08
N LEU A 76 32.06 3.26 -7.74
CA LEU A 76 31.24 3.41 -6.54
C LEU A 76 29.81 2.88 -6.78
N VAL A 77 29.07 2.58 -5.70
CA VAL A 77 27.67 2.11 -5.76
C VAL A 77 26.77 3.17 -6.38
N VAL A 78 27.05 4.43 -6.05
CA VAL A 78 26.50 5.61 -6.72
C VAL A 78 27.66 6.47 -7.21
N GLU A 79 27.61 6.86 -8.48
CA GLU A 79 28.61 7.69 -9.13
C GLU A 79 28.60 9.09 -8.50
N PHE A 80 29.58 9.35 -7.65
CA PHE A 80 29.83 10.65 -7.03
C PHE A 80 31.29 11.03 -7.13
N TYR A 81 31.56 12.33 -7.10
CA TYR A 81 32.92 12.84 -7.03
C TYR A 81 33.62 12.30 -5.77
N ARG A 82 34.76 11.64 -5.97
CA ARG A 82 35.63 11.15 -4.90
C ARG A 82 36.72 12.17 -4.61
N PRO A 83 36.76 12.78 -3.40
CA PRO A 83 37.90 13.59 -2.98
C PRO A 83 39.18 12.74 -2.91
N LYS A 84 40.31 13.25 -3.41
CA LYS A 84 41.59 12.53 -3.49
C LYS A 84 42.11 12.01 -2.14
N HIS A 85 41.67 12.61 -1.02
CA HIS A 85 42.13 12.25 0.32
C HIS A 85 41.38 11.06 0.95
N ILE A 86 40.26 10.62 0.37
CA ILE A 86 39.43 9.55 0.95
C ILE A 86 39.72 8.22 0.23
N PRO A 87 40.05 7.13 0.95
CA PRO A 87 40.26 5.83 0.34
C PRO A 87 38.95 5.25 -0.21
N TYR A 88 39.05 4.56 -1.35
CA TYR A 88 37.91 3.98 -2.08
C TYR A 88 37.05 3.08 -1.19
N ILE A 89 37.70 2.18 -0.46
CA ILE A 89 37.04 1.20 0.42
C ILE A 89 36.20 1.89 1.50
N ALA A 90 36.70 2.98 2.11
CA ALA A 90 35.96 3.69 3.13
C ALA A 90 34.70 4.36 2.56
N LEU A 91 34.82 5.00 1.39
CA LEU A 91 33.69 5.64 0.72
C LEU A 91 32.65 4.62 0.25
N TYR A 92 33.11 3.48 -0.26
CA TYR A 92 32.26 2.36 -0.68
C TYR A 92 31.46 1.80 0.51
N LEU A 93 32.13 1.48 1.63
CA LEU A 93 31.46 0.99 2.85
C LEU A 93 30.47 2.01 3.41
N PHE A 94 30.81 3.29 3.36
CA PHE A 94 29.91 4.37 3.79
C PHE A 94 28.65 4.44 2.92
N GLN A 95 28.78 4.34 1.59
CA GLN A 95 27.63 4.27 0.69
C GLN A 95 26.76 3.03 0.94
N CYS A 96 27.38 1.88 1.19
CA CYS A 96 26.65 0.67 1.56
C CYS A 96 25.86 0.85 2.87
N TYR A 97 26.48 1.43 3.89
CA TYR A 97 25.82 1.69 5.17
C TYR A 97 24.63 2.65 5.02
N ILE A 98 24.79 3.74 4.25
CA ILE A 98 23.70 4.69 3.97
C ILE A 98 22.57 4.01 3.20
N GLY A 99 22.89 3.25 2.15
CA GLY A 99 21.89 2.57 1.34
C GLY A 99 21.06 1.58 2.17
N LEU A 100 21.72 0.76 2.99
CA LEU A 100 21.06 -0.22 3.85
C LEU A 100 20.17 0.44 4.93
N SER A 101 20.68 1.48 5.59
CA SER A 101 19.91 2.21 6.61
C SER A 101 18.66 2.88 6.03
N HIS A 102 18.72 3.43 4.81
CA HIS A 102 17.56 4.02 4.13
C HIS A 102 16.54 2.97 3.66
N LEU A 103 17.01 1.82 3.19
CA LEU A 103 16.15 0.68 2.82
C LEU A 103 15.32 0.19 4.01
N ILE A 104 15.99 -0.08 5.13
CA ILE A 104 15.36 -0.65 6.33
C ILE A 104 14.55 0.42 7.08
N GLY A 105 15.18 1.54 7.43
CA GLY A 105 14.58 2.53 8.33
C GLY A 105 13.54 3.44 7.67
N GLY A 106 13.69 3.72 6.37
CA GLY A 106 12.81 4.62 5.63
C GLY A 106 11.72 3.88 4.86
N SER A 107 12.12 3.14 3.83
CA SER A 107 11.18 2.54 2.89
C SER A 107 10.38 1.38 3.48
N PHE A 108 11.06 0.40 4.08
CA PHE A 108 10.39 -0.80 4.60
C PHE A 108 9.40 -0.46 5.72
N CYS A 109 9.83 0.32 6.71
CA CYS A 109 8.98 0.69 7.83
C CYS A 109 7.71 1.44 7.38
N PHE A 110 7.85 2.43 6.50
CA PHE A 110 6.72 3.20 5.98
C PHE A 110 5.73 2.30 5.22
N ASP A 111 6.23 1.47 4.31
CA ASP A 111 5.39 0.64 3.44
C ASP A 111 4.61 -0.40 4.25
N ILE A 112 5.24 -1.03 5.25
CA ILE A 112 4.59 -2.01 6.11
C ILE A 112 3.58 -1.36 7.07
N ILE A 113 3.87 -0.16 7.59
CA ILE A 113 2.92 0.60 8.42
C ILE A 113 1.66 0.94 7.62
N LEU A 114 1.82 1.45 6.40
CA LEU A 114 0.68 1.78 5.56
C LEU A 114 -0.10 0.51 5.17
N TYR A 115 0.61 -0.52 4.71
CA TYR A 115 0.02 -1.82 4.35
C TYR A 115 -0.80 -2.40 5.50
N SER A 116 -0.22 -2.46 6.70
CA SER A 116 -0.88 -3.00 7.89
C SER A 116 -2.12 -2.18 8.26
N THR A 117 -2.02 -0.85 8.24
CA THR A 117 -3.16 0.05 8.53
C THR A 117 -4.32 -0.21 7.57
N MET A 118 -4.04 -0.31 6.27
CA MET A 118 -5.06 -0.58 5.25
C MET A 118 -5.67 -1.98 5.41
N MET A 119 -4.85 -3.00 5.65
CA MET A 119 -5.32 -4.38 5.83
C MET A 119 -6.16 -4.56 7.10
N HIS A 120 -5.78 -3.91 8.21
CA HIS A 120 -6.59 -3.92 9.43
C HIS A 120 -7.93 -3.21 9.24
N THR A 121 -7.93 -2.08 8.53
CA THR A 121 -9.17 -1.36 8.20
C THR A 121 -10.08 -2.20 7.30
N ALA A 122 -9.50 -2.88 6.29
CA ALA A 122 -10.24 -3.78 5.42
C ALA A 122 -10.84 -4.97 6.19
N ALA A 123 -10.09 -5.53 7.15
CA ALA A 123 -10.61 -6.57 8.02
C ALA A 123 -11.77 -6.08 8.90
N GLN A 124 -11.70 -4.88 9.46
CA GLN A 124 -12.80 -4.30 10.23
C GLN A 124 -14.08 -4.13 9.39
N LEU A 125 -13.95 -3.68 8.14
CA LEU A 125 -15.09 -3.63 7.21
C LEU A 125 -15.66 -5.02 6.91
N ARG A 126 -14.80 -6.03 6.71
CA ARG A 126 -15.26 -7.40 6.49
C ARG A 126 -15.99 -7.99 7.70
N ILE A 127 -15.50 -7.72 8.91
CA ILE A 127 -16.20 -8.15 10.13
C ILE A 127 -17.57 -7.45 10.21
N LEU A 128 -17.62 -6.14 9.96
CA LEU A 128 -18.85 -5.37 9.90
C LEU A 128 -19.83 -5.94 8.85
N ASN A 129 -19.37 -6.28 7.65
CA ASN A 129 -20.16 -6.91 6.58
C ASN A 129 -20.86 -8.18 7.07
N LYS A 130 -20.09 -9.08 7.68
CA LYS A 130 -20.60 -10.36 8.20
C LYS A 130 -21.57 -10.16 9.37
N VAL A 131 -21.29 -9.22 10.27
CA VAL A 131 -22.17 -8.90 11.40
C VAL A 131 -23.49 -8.32 10.89
N ILE A 132 -23.47 -7.38 9.94
CA ILE A 132 -24.68 -6.79 9.35
C ILE A 132 -25.50 -7.86 8.61
N GLN A 133 -24.86 -8.72 7.83
CA GLN A 133 -25.54 -9.78 7.10
C GLN A 133 -26.29 -10.74 8.04
N GLY A 134 -25.66 -11.11 9.17
CA GLY A 134 -26.27 -11.99 10.18
C GLY A 134 -27.19 -11.29 11.19
N ALA A 135 -27.16 -9.95 11.29
CA ALA A 135 -27.88 -9.20 12.32
C ALA A 135 -29.40 -9.47 12.30
N PHE A 136 -29.97 -9.69 11.12
CA PHE A 136 -31.41 -9.84 10.90
C PHE A 136 -31.89 -11.30 10.90
N ASP A 137 -30.98 -12.27 11.06
CA ASP A 137 -31.37 -13.67 11.28
C ASP A 137 -31.83 -13.92 12.73
N ILE A 138 -31.63 -12.93 13.63
CA ILE A 138 -32.14 -12.95 15.00
C ILE A 138 -33.68 -12.93 14.96
N LYS A 139 -34.31 -13.95 15.54
CA LYS A 139 -35.76 -14.00 15.73
C LYS A 139 -36.15 -13.05 16.86
N ILE A 140 -36.78 -11.93 16.52
CA ILE A 140 -37.27 -10.97 17.52
C ILE A 140 -38.60 -11.50 18.07
N GLN A 141 -38.56 -12.16 19.23
CA GLN A 141 -39.75 -12.65 19.92
C GLN A 141 -40.05 -11.84 21.18
N THR A 142 -39.02 -11.31 21.85
CA THR A 142 -39.14 -10.57 23.12
C THR A 142 -38.78 -9.10 22.95
N GLU A 143 -39.29 -8.23 23.83
CA GLU A 143 -38.88 -6.82 23.90
C GLU A 143 -37.37 -6.66 24.20
N GLU A 144 -36.77 -7.59 24.96
CA GLU A 144 -35.33 -7.64 25.19
C GLU A 144 -34.53 -7.93 23.92
N ASP A 145 -35.03 -8.83 23.05
CA ASP A 145 -34.38 -9.14 21.77
C ASP A 145 -34.41 -7.94 20.83
N LEU A 146 -35.51 -7.18 20.86
CA LEU A 146 -35.63 -5.92 20.13
C LEU A 146 -34.63 -4.87 20.66
N LYS A 147 -34.42 -4.78 21.98
CA LYS A 147 -33.42 -3.88 22.59
C LYS A 147 -32.00 -4.29 22.19
N LYS A 148 -31.66 -5.58 22.27
CA LYS A 148 -30.35 -6.12 21.84
C LYS A 148 -30.10 -5.86 20.35
N PHE A 149 -31.09 -6.08 19.50
CA PHE A 149 -31.01 -5.81 18.07
C PHE A 149 -30.77 -4.31 17.79
N LYS A 150 -31.52 -3.42 18.44
CA LYS A 150 -31.33 -1.96 18.29
C LYS A 150 -29.92 -1.53 18.73
N LEU A 151 -29.40 -2.09 19.82
CA LEU A 151 -28.05 -1.84 20.30
C LEU A 151 -26.99 -2.31 19.28
N LEU A 152 -27.14 -3.52 18.75
CA LEU A 152 -26.26 -4.08 17.71
C LEU A 152 -26.26 -3.19 16.46
N MET A 153 -27.44 -2.80 15.97
CA MET A 153 -27.56 -1.96 14.78
C MET A 153 -26.92 -0.58 15.00
N ARG A 154 -27.15 0.03 16.17
CA ARG A 154 -26.50 1.29 16.55
C ARG A 154 -24.97 1.14 16.52
N ARG A 155 -24.45 0.07 17.12
CA ARG A 155 -23.00 -0.22 17.12
C ARG A 155 -22.44 -0.39 15.71
N CYS A 156 -23.15 -1.08 14.81
CA CYS A 156 -22.75 -1.23 13.42
C CYS A 156 -22.73 0.11 12.67
N ILE A 157 -23.72 0.98 12.89
CA ILE A 157 -23.79 2.31 12.26
C ILE A 157 -22.65 3.21 12.73
N GLU A 158 -22.43 3.25 14.05
CA GLU A 158 -21.35 4.04 14.66
C GLU A 158 -19.98 3.55 14.17
N HIS A 159 -19.78 2.23 14.12
CA HIS A 159 -18.54 1.64 13.60
C HIS A 159 -18.33 1.91 12.12
N HIS A 160 -19.37 1.80 11.30
CA HIS A 160 -19.32 2.12 9.88
C HIS A 160 -18.92 3.59 9.64
N ASP A 161 -19.55 4.52 10.37
CA ASP A 161 -19.25 5.96 10.26
C ASP A 161 -17.81 6.27 10.68
N PHE A 162 -17.33 5.62 11.74
CA PHE A 162 -15.94 5.68 12.17
C PHE A 162 -14.99 5.16 11.10
N LEU A 163 -15.24 3.97 10.53
CA LEU A 163 -14.38 3.38 9.50
C LEU A 163 -14.28 4.26 8.25
N LEU A 164 -15.39 4.86 7.80
CA LEU A 164 -15.38 5.79 6.67
C LEU A 164 -14.51 7.04 6.97
N LYS A 165 -14.67 7.62 8.16
CA LYS A 165 -13.82 8.74 8.63
C LYS A 165 -12.35 8.33 8.74
N TYR A 166 -12.09 7.10 9.19
CA TYR A 166 -10.75 6.56 9.34
C TYR A 166 -10.07 6.38 7.98
N ILE A 167 -10.78 5.85 6.97
CA ILE A 167 -10.26 5.73 5.59
C ILE A 167 -9.90 7.10 5.02
N LYS A 168 -10.76 8.11 5.22
CA LYS A 168 -10.48 9.49 4.81
C LYS A 168 -9.24 10.04 5.54
N THR A 169 -9.08 9.71 6.81
CA THR A 169 -7.91 10.09 7.59
C THR A 169 -6.64 9.44 7.05
N ILE A 170 -6.67 8.15 6.67
CA ILE A 170 -5.53 7.49 6.00
C ILE A 170 -5.16 8.26 4.73
N ASP A 171 -6.14 8.57 3.88
CA ASP A 171 -5.91 9.27 2.62
C ASP A 171 -5.28 10.65 2.84
N GLU A 172 -5.88 11.50 3.68
CA GLU A 172 -5.38 12.85 3.96
C GLU A 172 -3.99 12.86 4.63
N ARG A 173 -3.69 11.87 5.48
CA ARG A 173 -2.43 11.81 6.22
C ARG A 173 -1.28 11.28 5.37
N TYR A 174 -1.54 10.31 4.49
CA TYR A 174 -0.50 9.69 3.65
C TYR A 174 -0.43 10.28 2.24
N ALA A 175 -1.38 11.12 1.82
CA ALA A 175 -1.47 11.69 0.48
C ALA A 175 -0.15 12.27 -0.05
N SER A 176 0.49 13.17 0.71
CA SER A 176 1.72 13.84 0.29
C SER A 176 2.88 12.87 0.10
N ALA A 177 3.10 11.97 1.07
CA ALA A 177 4.14 10.96 1.03
C ALA A 177 3.93 9.97 -0.13
N LEU A 178 2.69 9.54 -0.37
CA LEU A 178 2.31 8.66 -1.47
C LEU A 178 2.50 9.35 -2.83
N GLY A 179 2.08 10.60 -2.96
CA GLY A 179 2.22 11.39 -4.19
C GLY A 179 3.69 11.53 -4.60
N THR A 180 4.56 11.96 -3.68
CA THR A 180 5.99 12.06 -3.96
C THR A 180 6.62 10.69 -4.25
N PHE A 181 6.18 9.64 -3.54
CA PHE A 181 6.65 8.28 -3.81
C PHE A 181 6.31 7.82 -5.23
N PHE A 182 5.05 7.97 -5.67
CA PHE A 182 4.63 7.50 -7.00
C PHE A 182 5.32 8.25 -8.14
N ILE A 183 5.52 9.57 -8.01
CA ILE A 183 6.27 10.36 -8.99
C ILE A 183 7.73 9.87 -9.07
N THR A 184 8.39 9.73 -7.92
CA THR A 184 9.78 9.25 -7.87
C THR A 184 9.90 7.85 -8.46
N MET A 185 8.98 6.96 -8.09
CA MET A 185 8.95 5.58 -8.56
C MET A 185 8.74 5.51 -10.06
N PHE A 186 7.82 6.30 -10.62
CA PHE A 186 7.60 6.37 -12.07
C PHE A 186 8.88 6.78 -12.81
N MET A 187 9.52 7.87 -12.40
CA MET A 187 10.74 8.37 -13.04
C MET A 187 11.88 7.35 -12.97
N CYS A 188 12.13 6.76 -11.80
CA CYS A 188 13.18 5.74 -11.65
C CYS A 188 12.91 4.52 -12.52
N ASN A 189 11.69 3.99 -12.50
CA ASN A 189 11.36 2.80 -13.28
C ASN A 189 11.41 3.04 -14.80
N VAL A 190 11.13 4.25 -15.29
CA VAL A 190 11.33 4.60 -16.70
C VAL A 190 12.81 4.53 -17.07
N VAL A 191 13.68 5.15 -16.27
CA VAL A 191 15.14 5.15 -16.51
C VAL A 191 15.72 3.73 -16.44
N ASP A 192 15.34 2.95 -15.43
CA ASP A 192 15.85 1.58 -15.27
C ASP A 192 15.30 0.62 -16.33
N SER A 193 14.07 0.84 -16.82
CA SER A 193 13.52 0.11 -17.96
C SER A 193 14.26 0.44 -19.26
N TYR A 194 14.61 1.71 -19.48
CA TYR A 194 15.46 2.10 -20.62
C TYR A 194 16.85 1.47 -20.53
N ARG A 195 17.50 1.52 -19.36
CA ARG A 195 18.80 0.86 -19.12
C ARG A 195 18.74 -0.64 -19.37
N PHE A 196 17.66 -1.29 -18.96
CA PHE A 196 17.43 -2.70 -19.25
C PHE A 196 17.37 -2.98 -20.76
N THR A 197 16.75 -2.09 -21.55
CA THR A 197 16.63 -2.29 -23.01
C THR A 197 17.89 -1.94 -23.81
N THR A 198 18.79 -1.12 -23.27
CA THR A 198 19.96 -0.59 -24.00
C THR A 198 21.29 -1.21 -23.53
N SER A 199 21.33 -1.81 -22.35
CA SER A 199 22.56 -2.38 -21.78
C SER A 199 23.01 -3.65 -22.52
N THR A 200 24.28 -3.67 -22.92
CA THR A 200 24.97 -4.83 -23.50
C THR A 200 25.61 -5.75 -22.45
N TYR A 201 25.83 -5.25 -21.23
CA TYR A 201 26.49 -6.02 -20.16
C TYR A 201 25.47 -6.77 -19.29
N LEU A 202 25.60 -8.09 -19.22
CA LEU A 202 24.64 -8.98 -18.54
C LEU A 202 24.39 -8.62 -17.08
N LEU A 203 25.43 -8.26 -16.31
CA LEU A 203 25.29 -7.97 -14.89
C LEU A 203 24.56 -6.63 -14.64
N ALA A 204 24.78 -5.64 -15.51
CA ALA A 204 24.05 -4.37 -15.49
C ALA A 204 22.58 -4.57 -15.88
N THR A 205 22.32 -5.43 -16.87
CA THR A 205 20.96 -5.81 -17.28
C THR A 205 20.23 -6.54 -16.14
N PHE A 206 20.91 -7.48 -15.45
CA PHE A 206 20.35 -8.18 -14.30
C PHE A 206 20.02 -7.24 -13.14
N ARG A 207 20.89 -6.27 -12.83
CA ARG A 207 20.65 -5.23 -11.82
C ARG A 207 19.38 -4.44 -12.14
N SER A 208 19.28 -3.88 -13.33
CA SER A 208 18.13 -3.06 -13.76
C SER A 208 16.83 -3.87 -13.77
N PHE A 209 16.87 -5.11 -14.29
CA PHE A 209 15.74 -6.01 -14.28
C PHE A 209 15.27 -6.34 -12.86
N SER A 210 16.20 -6.70 -11.96
CA SER A 210 15.88 -7.05 -10.57
C SER A 210 15.21 -5.88 -9.84
N TYR A 211 15.59 -4.64 -10.14
CA TYR A 211 15.03 -3.43 -9.56
C TYR A 211 13.62 -3.13 -10.09
N VAL A 212 13.43 -3.19 -11.41
CA VAL A 212 12.11 -2.93 -12.03
C VAL A 212 11.09 -3.96 -11.56
N VAL A 213 11.46 -5.25 -11.55
CA VAL A 213 10.57 -6.33 -11.09
C VAL A 213 10.22 -6.17 -9.62
N SER A 214 11.20 -5.90 -8.74
CA SER A 214 10.93 -5.75 -7.30
C SER A 214 10.11 -4.49 -7.00
N SER A 215 10.44 -3.36 -7.64
CA SER A 215 9.72 -2.09 -7.47
C SER A 215 8.26 -2.19 -7.94
N ILE A 216 8.00 -2.74 -9.12
CA ILE A 216 6.63 -2.84 -9.66
C ILE A 216 5.84 -3.94 -8.95
N THR A 217 6.40 -5.14 -8.79
CA THR A 217 5.61 -6.27 -8.28
C THR A 217 5.35 -6.14 -6.79
N LEU A 218 6.38 -5.82 -5.99
CA LEU A 218 6.28 -5.91 -4.54
C LEU A 218 5.97 -4.59 -3.88
N ILE A 219 6.65 -3.52 -4.28
CA ILE A 219 6.39 -2.22 -3.68
C ILE A 219 5.07 -1.67 -4.22
N PHE A 220 4.93 -1.58 -5.54
CA PHE A 220 3.75 -0.95 -6.15
C PHE A 220 2.48 -1.79 -5.98
N PHE A 221 2.42 -3.01 -6.54
CA PHE A 221 1.19 -3.80 -6.48
C PHE A 221 0.89 -4.36 -5.08
N MET A 222 1.85 -5.05 -4.45
CA MET A 222 1.59 -5.77 -3.21
C MET A 222 1.41 -4.85 -2.00
N CYS A 223 2.16 -3.74 -1.90
CA CYS A 223 2.07 -2.85 -0.72
C CYS A 223 1.01 -1.74 -0.84
N TYR A 224 0.63 -1.32 -2.05
CA TYR A 224 -0.30 -0.19 -2.23
C TYR A 224 -1.59 -0.57 -2.96
N PHE A 225 -1.51 -1.06 -4.20
CA PHE A 225 -2.70 -1.22 -5.03
C PHE A 225 -3.61 -2.36 -4.56
N ILE A 226 -3.06 -3.53 -4.24
CA ILE A 226 -3.82 -4.68 -3.75
C ILE A 226 -4.54 -4.38 -2.42
N PRO A 227 -3.88 -3.86 -1.36
CA PRO A 227 -4.58 -3.52 -0.13
C PRO A 227 -5.56 -2.37 -0.31
N ALA A 228 -5.28 -1.37 -1.16
CA ALA A 228 -6.23 -0.30 -1.47
C ALA A 228 -7.50 -0.85 -2.13
N GLN A 229 -7.33 -1.71 -3.13
CA GLN A 229 -8.42 -2.37 -3.83
C GLN A 229 -9.23 -3.23 -2.85
N SER A 230 -8.56 -4.07 -2.06
CA SER A 230 -9.23 -4.93 -1.07
C SER A 230 -10.04 -4.11 -0.06
N LEU A 231 -9.51 -2.97 0.39
CA LEU A 231 -10.21 -2.07 1.30
C LEU A 231 -11.47 -1.49 0.64
N GLN A 232 -11.35 -0.99 -0.60
CA GLN A 232 -12.49 -0.45 -1.34
C GLN A 232 -13.55 -1.51 -1.67
N ASP A 233 -13.12 -2.72 -2.02
CA ASP A 233 -14.02 -3.82 -2.33
C ASP A 233 -14.85 -4.19 -1.09
N GLU A 234 -14.22 -4.38 0.07
CA GLU A 234 -14.94 -4.66 1.33
C GLU A 234 -15.90 -3.52 1.71
N ALA A 235 -15.49 -2.28 1.45
CA ALA A 235 -16.32 -1.13 1.73
C ALA A 235 -17.54 -1.06 0.78
N ARG A 236 -17.40 -1.46 -0.50
CA ARG A 236 -18.51 -1.62 -1.46
C ARG A 236 -19.43 -2.79 -1.13
N GLU A 237 -18.89 -3.87 -0.57
CA GLU A 237 -19.65 -5.06 -0.21
C GLU A 237 -20.68 -4.80 0.90
N ILE A 238 -20.53 -3.75 1.73
CA ILE A 238 -21.52 -3.39 2.77
C ILE A 238 -22.94 -3.28 2.21
N SER A 239 -23.11 -2.62 1.07
CA SER A 239 -24.43 -2.48 0.43
C SER A 239 -25.01 -3.83 0.03
N LYS A 240 -24.17 -4.77 -0.43
CA LYS A 240 -24.59 -6.13 -0.79
C LYS A 240 -24.90 -6.96 0.46
N SER A 241 -24.05 -6.92 1.49
CA SER A 241 -24.29 -7.59 2.77
C SER A 241 -25.61 -7.16 3.41
N ILE A 242 -25.92 -5.86 3.35
CA ILE A 242 -27.22 -5.32 3.75
C ILE A 242 -28.35 -5.89 2.90
N TYR A 243 -28.22 -5.87 1.56
CA TYR A 243 -29.25 -6.39 0.67
C TYR A 243 -29.62 -7.85 1.00
N PHE A 244 -28.60 -8.68 1.30
CA PHE A 244 -28.79 -10.08 1.68
C PHE A 244 -29.23 -10.29 3.13
N SER A 245 -29.23 -9.26 3.98
CA SER A 245 -29.57 -9.37 5.40
C SER A 245 -31.09 -9.46 5.64
N LYS A 246 -31.94 -9.78 4.67
CA LYS A 246 -33.41 -9.91 4.84
C LYS A 246 -34.09 -8.71 5.56
N TRP A 247 -33.50 -7.52 5.47
CA TRP A 247 -33.92 -6.30 6.19
C TRP A 247 -35.39 -5.92 5.93
N TYR A 248 -35.91 -6.27 4.75
CA TYR A 248 -37.30 -6.04 4.34
C TYR A 248 -38.34 -6.73 5.24
N LYS A 249 -37.95 -7.74 6.02
CA LYS A 249 -38.85 -8.41 6.97
C LYS A 249 -39.15 -7.56 8.21
N TYR A 250 -38.37 -6.50 8.45
CA TYR A 250 -38.46 -5.67 9.65
C TYR A 250 -38.67 -4.20 9.26
N SER A 251 -39.91 -3.86 8.90
CA SER A 251 -40.36 -2.53 8.44
C SER A 251 -39.89 -1.32 9.27
N PRO A 252 -39.98 -1.30 10.63
CA PRO A 252 -39.55 -0.12 11.41
C PRO A 252 -38.03 0.13 11.41
N LEU A 253 -37.24 -0.82 10.93
CA LEU A 253 -35.77 -0.78 10.92
C LEU A 253 -35.21 -0.52 9.51
N ALA A 254 -36.06 -0.30 8.52
CA ALA A 254 -35.64 0.02 7.15
C ALA A 254 -34.89 1.37 7.06
N LYS A 255 -35.29 2.37 7.86
CA LYS A 255 -34.67 3.71 7.84
C LYS A 255 -33.16 3.70 8.13
N PRO A 256 -32.67 3.16 9.27
CA PRO A 256 -31.23 3.11 9.56
C PRO A 256 -30.45 2.34 8.50
N VAL A 257 -31.02 1.24 7.99
CA VAL A 257 -30.42 0.43 6.92
C VAL A 257 -30.24 1.22 5.63
N ILE A 258 -31.28 1.95 5.21
CA ILE A 258 -31.24 2.83 4.03
C ILE A 258 -30.20 3.94 4.22
N ILE A 259 -30.05 4.48 5.43
CA ILE A 259 -29.02 5.49 5.73
C ILE A 259 -27.61 4.90 5.56
N ILE A 260 -27.37 3.67 6.03
CA ILE A 260 -26.08 3.00 5.81
C ILE A 260 -25.83 2.85 4.30
N ILE A 261 -26.78 2.26 3.55
CA ILE A 261 -26.66 2.09 2.09
C ILE A 261 -26.36 3.43 1.39
N GLY A 262 -27.09 4.50 1.74
CA GLY A 262 -26.89 5.82 1.16
C GLY A 262 -25.52 6.44 1.48
N ARG A 263 -24.96 6.14 2.66
CA ARG A 263 -23.60 6.56 3.03
C ARG A 263 -22.52 5.71 2.37
N THR A 264 -22.75 4.41 2.25
CA THR A 264 -21.89 3.48 1.51
C THR A 264 -21.88 3.79 0.01
N ALA A 265 -22.90 4.44 -0.55
CA ALA A 265 -22.82 4.93 -1.93
C ALA A 265 -21.77 6.06 -2.12
N ARG A 266 -21.43 6.79 -1.05
CA ARG A 266 -20.41 7.86 -1.05
C ARG A 266 -19.04 7.37 -0.60
N LEU A 267 -18.68 6.16 -1.00
CA LEU A 267 -17.47 5.50 -0.55
C LEU A 267 -16.21 6.35 -0.75
N SER A 268 -15.44 6.43 0.33
CA SER A 268 -14.16 7.11 0.40
C SER A 268 -13.15 6.31 -0.42
N LYS A 269 -13.04 6.65 -1.69
CA LYS A 269 -11.91 6.27 -2.53
C LYS A 269 -10.65 6.82 -1.88
N ILE A 270 -9.58 6.01 -1.83
CA ILE A 270 -8.27 6.54 -1.45
C ILE A 270 -7.73 7.23 -2.69
N VAL A 271 -7.64 8.56 -2.65
CA VAL A 271 -7.21 9.39 -3.76
C VAL A 271 -6.05 10.26 -3.29
N PRO A 272 -4.80 9.73 -3.32
CA PRO A 272 -3.64 10.50 -2.88
C PRO A 272 -3.55 11.83 -3.63
N CYS A 273 -3.46 12.91 -2.86
CA CYS A 273 -3.44 14.30 -3.35
C CYS A 273 -4.64 14.72 -4.22
N GLY A 274 -5.72 13.93 -4.27
CA GLY A 274 -6.88 14.20 -5.13
C GLY A 274 -6.65 13.97 -6.63
N ILE A 275 -5.52 13.36 -7.01
CA ILE A 275 -5.12 13.26 -8.43
C ILE A 275 -5.45 11.88 -9.02
N TRP A 276 -5.16 10.80 -8.29
CA TRP A 276 -5.29 9.43 -8.80
C TRP A 276 -6.00 8.54 -7.80
N GLU A 277 -6.97 7.75 -8.26
CA GLU A 277 -7.61 6.74 -7.41
C GLU A 277 -6.67 5.53 -7.27
N LEU A 278 -6.40 5.11 -6.04
CA LEU A 278 -5.62 3.90 -5.77
C LEU A 278 -6.48 2.66 -6.05
N ASN A 279 -6.52 2.26 -7.32
CA ASN A 279 -7.18 1.04 -7.78
C ASN A 279 -6.30 0.28 -8.78
N LEU A 280 -6.56 -1.02 -8.95
CA LEU A 280 -5.70 -1.87 -9.77
C LEU A 280 -5.62 -1.40 -11.23
N GLU A 281 -6.69 -0.80 -11.74
CA GLU A 281 -6.76 -0.19 -13.07
C GLU A 281 -5.73 0.93 -13.25
N THR A 282 -5.68 1.86 -12.29
CA THR A 282 -4.69 2.95 -12.28
C THR A 282 -3.28 2.42 -12.15
N GLY A 283 -3.08 1.37 -11.35
CA GLY A 283 -1.78 0.69 -11.25
C GLY A 283 -1.31 0.15 -12.61
N LEU A 284 -2.20 -0.51 -13.35
CA LEU A 284 -1.90 -1.01 -14.69
C LEU A 284 -1.65 0.12 -15.70
N MET A 285 -2.39 1.24 -15.61
CA MET A 285 -2.13 2.42 -16.44
C MET A 285 -0.73 2.99 -16.21
N VAL A 286 -0.28 3.08 -14.97
CA VAL A 286 1.07 3.56 -14.63
C VAL A 286 2.15 2.63 -15.19
N VAL A 287 1.99 1.31 -15.04
CA VAL A 287 2.94 0.33 -15.58
C VAL A 287 3.01 0.41 -17.11
N ARG A 288 1.86 0.53 -17.78
CA ARG A 288 1.83 0.78 -19.23
C ARG A 288 2.58 2.04 -19.59
N GLY A 289 2.37 3.13 -18.85
CA GLY A 289 3.10 4.38 -19.02
C GLY A 289 4.61 4.20 -18.91
N ILE A 290 5.10 3.51 -17.88
CA ILE A 290 6.54 3.25 -17.68
C ILE A 290 7.13 2.55 -18.91
N VAL A 291 6.50 1.48 -19.38
CA VAL A 291 6.98 0.70 -20.54
C VAL A 291 6.92 1.53 -21.82
N SER A 292 5.82 2.25 -22.06
CA SER A 292 5.66 3.09 -23.25
C SER A 292 6.70 4.19 -23.33
N TYR A 293 6.97 4.89 -22.22
CA TYR A 293 8.00 5.93 -22.19
C TYR A 293 9.41 5.35 -22.36
N ALA A 294 9.72 4.21 -21.74
CA ALA A 294 11.01 3.55 -21.92
C ALA A 294 11.25 3.14 -23.38
N MET A 295 10.23 2.57 -24.03
CA MET A 295 10.30 2.21 -25.45
C MET A 295 10.43 3.42 -26.36
N PHE A 296 9.72 4.51 -26.06
CA PHE A 296 9.85 5.78 -26.78
C PHE A 296 11.28 6.32 -26.72
N LEU A 297 11.89 6.36 -25.53
CA LEU A 297 13.28 6.80 -25.36
C LEU A 297 14.24 5.92 -26.17
N ARG A 298 14.03 4.61 -26.18
CA ARG A 298 14.83 3.67 -26.99
C ARG A 298 14.72 3.96 -28.48
N THR A 299 13.50 4.20 -28.98
CA THR A 299 13.29 4.52 -30.39
C THR A 299 13.89 5.86 -30.76
N ALA A 300 13.72 6.89 -29.94
CA ALA A 300 14.31 8.21 -30.18
C ALA A 300 15.85 8.15 -30.25
N ASP A 301 16.48 7.39 -29.35
CA ASP A 301 17.93 7.16 -29.34
C ASP A 301 18.39 6.41 -30.60
N SER A 302 17.67 5.35 -31.02
CA SER A 302 17.98 4.62 -32.25
C SER A 302 17.88 5.49 -33.52
N LEU A 303 16.92 6.42 -33.57
CA LEU A 303 16.74 7.34 -34.69
C LEU A 303 17.85 8.40 -34.73
N SER A 304 18.27 8.91 -33.58
CA SER A 304 19.39 9.86 -33.47
C SER A 304 20.70 9.23 -33.92
N ASN A 305 20.96 7.96 -33.55
CA ASN A 305 22.18 7.27 -33.95
C ASN A 305 22.16 6.88 -35.44
N GLY A 306 20.99 6.60 -36.02
CA GLY A 306 20.86 6.30 -37.46
C GLY A 306 20.87 7.51 -38.40
N GLN A 307 20.89 8.74 -37.90
CA GLN A 307 21.05 9.97 -38.71
C GLN A 307 22.53 10.42 -38.82
N ASN A 308 23.45 9.77 -38.10
CA ASN A 308 24.88 10.10 -38.09
C ASN A 308 25.74 9.13 -38.95
N ASP A 309 25.11 8.21 -39.68
CA ASP A 309 25.72 7.31 -40.68
C ASP A 309 25.22 7.68 -42.09
#